data_AF-B9TMU2-F1
#
_entry.id   AF-B9TMU2-F1
#
_cell.length_a   1.000
_cell.length_b   1.000
_cell.length_c   1.000
_cell.angle_alpha   90.00
_cell.angle_beta   90.00
_cell.angle_gamma   90.00
#
_symmetry.space_group_name_H-M   'P 1'
#
loop_
_entity.id
_entity.type
_entity.pdbx_description
1 polymer ?
#
loop_
_entity_poly.entity_id
_entity_poly.type
_entity_poly.pdbx_seq_one_letter_code
_entity_poly.pdbx_strand_id
1 'polypeptide(L)'
;MARQRDFLDRRLDPRRLLYATSGGSSGQGIGMWRNKRLADIEKAFFAHEWGRFGFSFDKSRILRIGADARRLAPEPAVRVAGNRLMLSPYHVGPAHRAAILAALNRFRPDYVHAYPSSAAALAELLDSGDLEFRVRAVLLASEPVTPAQLAALRRLFDCPVSLNYGLSERTNLAFATCTGTESPAYRFQPLYGWSENRWDGTRAEIVGTSLWNDVMPLIRYRTGDYGVIDAGGHCAAIDGRAQEFLIDRAGNRIPGLSIVIDEATWDFVRLYQVRQRRPGEIVLAVVGRHGPLDAAQ
;
A
#
# COMPACT_ATOMS: atom_id res chain seq x y z
N MET A 1 18.20 16.90 5.76
CA MET A 1 17.54 15.97 6.72
C MET A 1 18.42 15.73 7.96
N ALA A 2 18.64 16.74 8.82
CA ALA A 2 19.69 16.66 9.85
C ALA A 2 19.20 16.43 11.30
N ARG A 3 17.88 16.25 11.55
CA ARG A 3 17.33 16.22 12.92
C ARG A 3 16.36 15.08 13.24
N GLN A 4 16.20 14.08 12.36
CA GLN A 4 15.28 12.96 12.64
C GLN A 4 15.73 12.14 13.87
N ARG A 5 17.04 12.03 14.10
CA ARG A 5 17.62 11.42 15.31
C ARG A 5 17.20 12.13 16.60
N ASP A 6 16.84 13.41 16.54
CA ASP A 6 16.43 14.18 17.73
C ASP A 6 15.08 13.69 18.27
N PHE A 7 14.30 13.00 17.43
CA PHE A 7 13.02 12.38 17.79
C PHE A 7 13.16 10.93 18.25
N LEU A 8 14.36 10.35 18.21
CA LEU A 8 14.59 8.98 18.69
C LEU A 8 14.65 8.97 20.22
N ASP A 9 14.00 7.99 20.84
CA ASP A 9 14.17 7.75 22.27
C ASP A 9 15.65 7.50 22.62
N ARG A 10 16.20 8.36 23.47
CA ARG A 10 17.63 8.36 23.87
C ARG A 10 18.07 7.07 24.56
N ARG A 11 17.14 6.25 25.03
CA ARG A 11 17.40 4.95 25.68
C ARG A 11 17.69 3.83 24.68
N LEU A 12 17.40 4.04 23.39
CA LEU A 12 17.54 3.03 22.35
C LEU A 12 18.84 3.19 21.56
N ASP A 13 19.47 2.06 21.21
CA ASP A 13 20.63 2.03 20.32
C ASP A 13 20.15 2.00 18.85
N PRO A 14 20.41 3.05 18.04
CA PRO A 14 19.99 3.08 16.64
C PRO A 14 20.49 1.91 15.80
N ARG A 15 21.61 1.28 16.17
CA ARG A 15 22.19 0.14 15.44
C ARG A 15 21.37 -1.14 15.57
N ARG A 16 20.45 -1.17 16.55
CA ARG A 16 19.53 -2.29 16.80
C ARG A 16 18.12 -2.01 16.28
N LEU A 17 17.93 -0.89 15.59
CA LEU A 17 16.65 -0.44 15.05
C LEU A 17 16.64 -0.55 13.54
N LEU A 18 15.46 -0.79 12.99
CA LEU A 18 15.21 -0.74 11.55
C LEU A 18 14.91 0.71 11.16
N TYR A 19 15.67 1.24 10.21
CA TYR A 19 15.36 2.53 9.61
C TYR A 19 14.48 2.32 8.36
N ALA A 20 13.38 3.05 8.28
CA ALA A 20 12.45 3.03 7.15
C ALA A 20 12.12 4.47 6.73
N THR A 21 11.90 4.68 5.45
CA THR A 21 11.48 5.97 4.90
C THR A 21 10.07 5.86 4.34
N SER A 22 9.21 6.86 4.57
CA SER A 22 7.99 6.98 3.78
C SER A 22 8.35 7.33 2.32
N GLY A 23 7.53 6.90 1.35
CA GLY A 23 7.77 7.13 -0.08
C GLY A 23 7.41 8.54 -0.55
N GLY A 24 7.56 9.57 0.31
CA GLY A 24 6.95 10.90 0.16
C GLY A 24 6.92 11.46 -1.27
N SER A 25 5.78 12.05 -1.65
CA SER A 25 5.51 12.61 -2.98
C SER A 25 6.47 13.71 -3.46
N SER A 26 7.28 14.27 -2.55
CA SER A 26 8.34 15.24 -2.84
C SER A 26 9.74 14.62 -3.00
N GLY A 27 9.85 13.29 -3.04
CA GLY A 27 11.11 12.54 -3.17
C GLY A 27 11.89 12.38 -1.86
N GLN A 28 11.52 13.10 -0.80
CA GLN A 28 12.16 13.02 0.52
C GLN A 28 11.11 12.77 1.59
N GLY A 29 10.71 11.51 1.76
CA GLY A 29 9.83 11.13 2.87
C GLY A 29 10.49 11.25 4.24
N ILE A 30 9.70 11.05 5.29
CA ILE A 30 10.22 11.08 6.66
C ILE A 30 10.93 9.77 6.94
N GLY A 31 12.14 9.86 7.48
CA GLY A 31 12.89 8.73 8.02
C GLY A 31 12.43 8.43 9.42
N MET A 32 12.19 7.15 9.70
CA MET A 32 11.64 6.65 10.95
C MET A 32 12.43 5.44 11.42
N TRP A 33 12.67 5.39 12.72
CA TRP A 33 13.20 4.18 13.36
C TRP A 33 12.06 3.33 13.89
N ARG A 34 12.23 2.02 13.76
CA ARG A 34 11.27 1.01 14.18
C ARG A 34 12.01 -0.14 14.87
N ASN A 35 11.32 -0.84 15.75
CA ASN A 35 11.79 -2.09 16.31
C ASN A 35 10.80 -3.23 15.96
N LYS A 36 11.19 -4.46 16.29
CA LYS A 36 10.36 -5.65 16.06
C LYS A 36 9.02 -5.59 16.82
N ARG A 37 9.01 -5.09 18.06
CA ARG A 37 7.79 -4.95 18.88
C ARG A 37 6.71 -4.14 18.13
N LEU A 38 7.07 -3.01 17.52
CA LEU A 38 6.11 -2.21 16.75
C LEU A 38 5.55 -2.95 15.54
N ALA A 39 6.39 -3.74 14.85
CA ALA A 39 5.92 -4.57 13.74
C ALA A 39 4.98 -5.70 14.23
N ASP A 40 5.27 -6.30 15.38
CA ASP A 40 4.44 -7.36 15.96
C ASP A 40 3.09 -6.83 16.46
N ILE A 41 3.04 -5.63 17.05
CA ILE A 41 1.81 -4.96 17.45
C ILE A 41 0.94 -4.68 16.23
N GLU A 42 1.50 -4.06 15.18
CA GLU A 42 0.78 -3.80 13.93
C GLU A 42 0.27 -5.11 13.31
N LYS A 43 1.11 -6.15 13.28
CA LYS A 43 0.71 -7.49 12.84
C LYS A 43 -0.47 -8.04 13.64
N ALA A 44 -0.60 -7.73 14.94
CA ALA A 44 -1.72 -8.17 15.75
C ALA A 44 -3.06 -7.55 15.30
N PHE A 45 -3.07 -6.27 14.91
CA PHE A 45 -4.27 -5.61 14.35
C PHE A 45 -4.68 -6.26 13.02
N PHE A 46 -3.71 -6.50 12.13
CA PHE A 46 -3.98 -7.23 10.89
C PHE A 46 -4.43 -8.67 11.13
N ALA A 47 -3.83 -9.37 12.10
CA ALA A 47 -4.24 -10.72 12.47
C ALA A 47 -5.68 -10.75 13.03
N HIS A 48 -6.06 -9.75 13.82
CA HIS A 48 -7.44 -9.62 14.31
C HIS A 48 -8.40 -9.36 13.16
N GLU A 49 -8.15 -8.34 12.34
CA GLU A 49 -9.08 -7.96 11.27
C GLU A 49 -9.18 -9.05 10.21
N TRP A 50 -8.05 -9.55 9.70
CA TRP A 50 -8.06 -10.60 8.68
C TRP A 50 -8.53 -11.94 9.26
N GLY A 51 -8.32 -12.17 10.56
CA GLY A 51 -8.80 -13.36 11.27
C GLY A 51 -10.31 -13.53 11.23
N ARG A 52 -11.07 -12.45 11.01
CA ARG A 52 -12.53 -12.48 10.79
C ARG A 52 -12.92 -13.27 9.52
N PHE A 53 -11.99 -13.41 8.57
CA PHE A 53 -12.13 -14.26 7.37
C PHE A 53 -11.47 -15.64 7.54
N GLY A 54 -11.05 -16.00 8.76
CA GLY A 54 -10.31 -17.22 9.06
C GLY A 54 -8.81 -17.15 8.71
N PHE A 55 -8.27 -15.97 8.42
CA PHE A 55 -6.86 -15.81 8.07
C PHE A 55 -5.93 -16.10 9.25
N SER A 56 -4.79 -16.71 8.96
CA SER A 56 -3.67 -16.88 9.88
C SER A 56 -2.35 -16.74 9.12
N PHE A 57 -1.43 -15.93 9.65
CA PHE A 57 -0.12 -15.75 9.03
C PHE A 57 0.68 -17.05 8.85
N ASP A 58 0.44 -18.05 9.71
CA ASP A 58 1.23 -19.28 9.73
C ASP A 58 0.56 -20.43 8.95
N LYS A 59 -0.78 -20.41 8.83
CA LYS A 59 -1.55 -21.51 8.23
C LYS A 59 -2.12 -21.19 6.85
N SER A 60 -2.40 -19.92 6.56
CA SER A 60 -3.05 -19.53 5.31
C SER A 60 -2.09 -19.54 4.13
N ARG A 61 -2.54 -19.99 2.96
CA ARG A 61 -1.79 -19.85 1.70
C ARG A 61 -2.13 -18.52 1.04
N ILE A 62 -1.13 -17.74 0.66
CA ILE A 62 -1.33 -16.36 0.24
C ILE A 62 -0.77 -16.14 -1.17
N LEU A 63 -1.56 -15.59 -2.09
CA LEU A 63 -1.04 -14.93 -3.27
C LEU A 63 -0.61 -13.52 -2.87
N ARG A 64 0.69 -13.23 -2.97
CA ARG A 64 1.28 -11.93 -2.61
C ARG A 64 1.67 -11.17 -3.88
N ILE A 65 1.04 -10.01 -4.11
CA ILE A 65 1.35 -9.11 -5.24
C ILE A 65 1.69 -7.73 -4.69
N GLY A 66 2.98 -7.53 -4.35
CA GLY A 66 3.46 -6.32 -3.70
C GLY A 66 4.92 -6.01 -4.06
N ALA A 67 5.48 -4.92 -3.52
CA ALA A 67 6.86 -4.54 -3.78
C ALA A 67 7.88 -5.64 -3.43
N ASP A 68 7.61 -6.43 -2.40
CA ASP A 68 8.41 -7.58 -1.95
C ASP A 68 8.37 -8.79 -2.92
N ALA A 69 7.47 -8.75 -3.91
CA ALA A 69 7.34 -9.75 -4.97
C ALA A 69 7.99 -9.33 -6.29
N ARG A 70 8.54 -8.10 -6.39
CA ARG A 70 9.13 -7.58 -7.64
C ARG A 70 10.26 -8.47 -8.16
N ARG A 71 10.31 -8.56 -9.49
CA ARG A 71 11.26 -9.36 -10.26
C ARG A 71 11.65 -8.55 -11.50
N LEU A 72 12.87 -8.74 -12.00
CA LEU A 72 13.31 -8.15 -13.27
C LEU A 72 12.59 -8.81 -14.44
N ALA A 73 12.45 -8.11 -15.57
CA ALA A 73 11.74 -8.59 -16.75
C ALA A 73 12.16 -9.99 -17.29
N PRO A 74 13.44 -10.41 -17.30
CA PRO A 74 13.81 -11.76 -17.76
C PRO A 74 13.53 -12.85 -16.73
N GLU A 75 13.15 -12.51 -15.51
CA GLU A 75 12.95 -13.47 -14.44
C GLU A 75 11.55 -14.11 -14.49
N PRO A 76 11.38 -15.30 -13.90
CA PRO A 76 10.05 -15.87 -13.71
C PRO A 76 9.11 -14.92 -12.95
N ALA A 77 7.89 -14.80 -13.48
CA ALA A 77 6.81 -13.97 -12.94
C ALA A 77 6.44 -14.29 -11.49
N VAL A 78 6.66 -15.53 -11.07
CA VAL A 78 6.29 -16.05 -9.75
C VAL A 78 7.45 -16.76 -9.05
N ARG A 79 7.43 -16.74 -7.72
CA ARG A 79 8.18 -17.71 -6.88
C ARG A 79 7.37 -18.09 -5.66
N VAL A 80 7.63 -19.27 -5.10
CA VAL A 80 7.05 -19.69 -3.82
C VAL A 80 8.01 -19.36 -2.68
N ALA A 81 7.50 -18.80 -1.59
CA ALA A 81 8.25 -18.49 -0.37
C ALA A 81 7.42 -18.88 0.85
N GLY A 82 7.68 -20.07 1.39
CA GLY A 82 6.88 -20.63 2.48
C GLY A 82 5.43 -20.82 2.06
N ASN A 83 4.50 -20.24 2.82
CA ASN A 83 3.06 -20.24 2.55
C ASN A 83 2.61 -19.15 1.55
N ARG A 84 3.53 -18.56 0.78
CA ARG A 84 3.22 -17.47 -0.16
C ARG A 84 3.61 -17.84 -1.59
N LEU A 85 2.69 -17.62 -2.53
CA LEU A 85 3.01 -17.47 -3.94
C LEU A 85 3.24 -15.98 -4.20
N MET A 86 4.49 -15.61 -4.43
CA MET A 86 4.90 -14.25 -4.74
C MET A 86 4.75 -14.03 -6.25
N LEU A 87 3.83 -13.17 -6.66
CA LEU A 87 3.65 -12.76 -8.05
C LEU A 87 4.17 -11.34 -8.21
N SER A 88 5.11 -11.16 -9.13
CA SER A 88 5.66 -9.84 -9.42
C SER A 88 4.61 -8.95 -10.08
N PRO A 89 4.35 -7.73 -9.57
CA PRO A 89 3.41 -6.81 -10.20
C PRO A 89 3.81 -6.46 -11.64
N TYR A 90 5.12 -6.43 -11.96
CA TYR A 90 5.64 -6.14 -13.31
C TYR A 90 5.35 -7.23 -14.35
N HIS A 91 4.99 -8.42 -13.90
CA HIS A 91 4.75 -9.56 -14.78
C HIS A 91 3.24 -9.84 -14.93
N VAL A 92 2.36 -9.04 -14.32
CA VAL A 92 0.90 -9.20 -14.46
C VAL A 92 0.47 -8.67 -15.83
N GLY A 93 0.54 -9.53 -16.84
CA GLY A 93 0.12 -9.21 -18.19
C GLY A 93 0.04 -10.42 -19.13
N PRO A 94 -0.46 -10.23 -20.36
CA PRO A 94 -0.75 -11.32 -21.30
C PRO A 94 0.43 -12.26 -21.56
N ALA A 95 1.65 -11.72 -21.65
CA ALA A 95 2.87 -12.49 -21.90
C ALA A 95 3.15 -13.58 -20.85
N HIS A 96 2.70 -13.37 -19.61
CA HIS A 96 2.90 -14.31 -18.51
C HIS A 96 1.62 -15.04 -18.09
N ARG A 97 0.49 -14.82 -18.77
CA ARG A 97 -0.84 -15.36 -18.39
C ARG A 97 -0.79 -16.86 -18.11
N ALA A 98 -0.24 -17.64 -19.04
CA ALA A 98 -0.18 -19.10 -18.90
C ALA A 98 0.66 -19.55 -17.69
N ALA A 99 1.80 -18.92 -17.46
CA ALA A 99 2.68 -19.23 -16.33
C ALA A 99 2.05 -18.84 -14.99
N ILE A 100 1.40 -17.67 -14.93
CA ILE A 100 0.67 -17.19 -13.75
C ILE A 100 -0.46 -18.15 -13.41
N LEU A 101 -1.29 -18.50 -14.41
CA LEU A 101 -2.43 -19.38 -14.21
C LEU A 101 -2.01 -20.77 -13.74
N ALA A 102 -1.01 -21.37 -14.39
CA ALA A 102 -0.48 -22.67 -13.97
C ALA A 102 0.04 -22.65 -12.53
N ALA A 103 0.72 -21.57 -12.13
CA ALA A 103 1.21 -21.41 -10.77
C ALA A 103 0.08 -21.23 -9.75
N LEU A 104 -0.96 -20.46 -10.10
CA LEU A 104 -2.14 -20.27 -9.26
C LEU A 104 -2.89 -21.58 -9.04
N ASN A 105 -3.19 -22.34 -10.10
CA ASN A 105 -3.93 -23.60 -9.97
C ASN A 105 -3.13 -24.70 -9.27
N ARG A 106 -1.79 -24.66 -9.36
CA ARG A 106 -0.91 -25.52 -8.56
C ARG A 106 -0.85 -25.09 -7.10
N PHE A 107 -0.77 -23.79 -6.82
CA PHE A 107 -0.58 -23.28 -5.47
C PHE A 107 -1.88 -23.12 -4.68
N ARG A 108 -3.03 -22.90 -5.33
CA ARG A 108 -4.36 -22.79 -4.72
C ARG A 108 -4.38 -21.90 -3.46
N PRO A 109 -4.09 -20.59 -3.58
CA PRO A 109 -4.06 -19.67 -2.46
C PRO A 109 -5.45 -19.53 -1.81
N ASP A 110 -5.49 -19.47 -0.47
CA ASP A 110 -6.71 -19.19 0.29
C ASP A 110 -7.03 -17.69 0.29
N TYR A 111 -6.02 -16.83 0.21
CA TYR A 111 -6.14 -15.37 0.27
C TYR A 111 -5.28 -14.69 -0.78
N VAL A 112 -5.70 -13.51 -1.21
CA VAL A 112 -4.89 -12.61 -2.04
C VAL A 112 -4.50 -11.42 -1.18
N HIS A 113 -3.21 -11.11 -1.05
CA HIS A 113 -2.72 -9.90 -0.38
C HIS A 113 -1.94 -9.05 -1.37
N ALA A 114 -2.51 -7.93 -1.80
CA ALA A 114 -2.01 -7.20 -2.96
C ALA A 114 -2.28 -5.69 -2.88
N TYR A 115 -1.61 -4.93 -3.75
CA TYR A 115 -2.06 -3.59 -4.09
C TYR A 115 -3.37 -3.64 -4.88
N PRO A 116 -4.34 -2.72 -4.66
CA PRO A 116 -5.54 -2.60 -5.47
C PRO A 116 -5.29 -2.63 -6.98
N SER A 117 -4.34 -1.83 -7.48
CA SER A 117 -3.96 -1.79 -8.90
C SER A 117 -3.53 -3.16 -9.44
N SER A 118 -2.67 -3.86 -8.70
CA SER A 118 -2.10 -5.14 -9.11
C SER A 118 -3.12 -6.28 -9.06
N ALA A 119 -3.98 -6.28 -8.05
CA ALA A 119 -5.06 -7.25 -7.93
C ALA A 119 -6.09 -7.06 -9.06
N ALA A 120 -6.42 -5.82 -9.39
CA ALA A 120 -7.30 -5.50 -10.51
C ALA A 120 -6.68 -5.88 -11.86
N ALA A 121 -5.38 -5.63 -12.07
CA ALA A 121 -4.70 -6.07 -13.28
C ALA A 121 -4.73 -7.60 -13.46
N LEU A 122 -4.61 -8.35 -12.36
CA LEU A 122 -4.77 -9.81 -12.40
C LEU A 122 -6.22 -10.20 -12.72
N ALA A 123 -7.19 -9.49 -12.16
CA ALA A 123 -8.59 -9.67 -12.48
C ALA A 123 -8.85 -9.43 -13.98
N GLU A 124 -8.34 -8.37 -14.59
CA GLU A 124 -8.49 -8.14 -16.04
C GLU A 124 -7.80 -9.20 -16.90
N LEU A 125 -6.77 -9.87 -16.39
CA LEU A 125 -6.02 -10.90 -17.12
C LEU A 125 -6.69 -12.28 -17.15
N LEU A 126 -7.51 -12.58 -16.13
CA LEU A 126 -8.07 -13.90 -15.87
C LEU A 126 -9.60 -13.84 -15.71
N ASP A 127 -10.24 -14.98 -15.96
CA ASP A 127 -11.64 -15.18 -15.70
C ASP A 127 -11.85 -16.15 -14.52
N SER A 128 -13.00 -16.06 -13.86
CA SER A 128 -13.31 -16.94 -12.72
C SER A 128 -13.28 -18.43 -13.07
N GLY A 129 -13.61 -18.76 -14.32
CA GLY A 129 -13.52 -20.14 -14.86
C GLY A 129 -12.09 -20.65 -15.05
N ASP A 130 -11.08 -19.78 -15.04
CA ASP A 130 -9.68 -20.19 -15.10
C ASP A 130 -9.21 -20.80 -13.75
N LEU A 131 -9.79 -20.37 -12.62
CA LEU A 131 -9.31 -20.71 -11.29
C LEU A 131 -9.94 -22.01 -10.76
N GLU A 132 -9.10 -23.00 -10.44
CA GLU A 132 -9.52 -24.31 -9.89
C GLU A 132 -9.72 -24.30 -8.36
N PHE A 133 -9.75 -23.13 -7.74
CA PHE A 133 -9.82 -22.95 -6.30
C PHE A 133 -10.65 -21.72 -5.96
N ARG A 134 -11.05 -21.60 -4.69
CA ARG A 134 -11.76 -20.42 -4.19
C ARG A 134 -10.88 -19.63 -3.25
N VAL A 135 -10.94 -18.31 -3.38
CA VAL A 135 -10.32 -17.36 -2.45
C VAL A 135 -11.35 -17.02 -1.37
N ARG A 136 -10.91 -16.98 -0.11
CA ARG A 136 -11.75 -16.66 1.05
C ARG A 136 -11.91 -15.16 1.25
N ALA A 137 -10.84 -14.39 1.02
CA ALA A 137 -10.88 -12.94 1.01
C ALA A 137 -9.69 -12.35 0.22
N VAL A 138 -9.92 -11.18 -0.37
CA VAL A 138 -8.87 -10.32 -0.93
C VAL A 138 -8.51 -9.26 0.12
N LEU A 139 -7.24 -9.09 0.40
CA LEU A 139 -6.66 -8.22 1.42
C LEU A 139 -5.86 -7.14 0.69
N LEU A 140 -6.42 -5.95 0.55
CA LEU A 140 -5.80 -4.85 -0.18
C LEU A 140 -5.16 -3.82 0.74
N ALA A 141 -4.00 -3.33 0.33
CA ALA A 141 -3.23 -2.37 1.11
C ALA A 141 -2.55 -1.33 0.22
N SER A 142 -2.14 -0.21 0.82
CA SER A 142 -1.20 0.80 0.29
C SER A 142 -1.68 1.66 -0.89
N GLU A 143 -2.88 1.49 -1.41
CA GLU A 143 -3.48 2.38 -2.42
C GLU A 143 -4.98 2.57 -2.13
N PRO A 144 -5.59 3.68 -2.56
CA PRO A 144 -7.05 3.78 -2.62
C PRO A 144 -7.60 2.76 -3.63
N VAL A 145 -8.80 2.24 -3.36
CA VAL A 145 -9.51 1.33 -4.28
C VAL A 145 -10.67 2.05 -4.96
N THR A 146 -10.87 1.78 -6.25
CA THR A 146 -12.01 2.31 -7.02
C THR A 146 -13.16 1.31 -7.09
N PRO A 147 -14.41 1.76 -7.32
CA PRO A 147 -15.55 0.85 -7.53
C PRO A 147 -15.32 -0.13 -8.71
N ALA A 148 -14.66 0.31 -9.77
CA ALA A 148 -14.32 -0.54 -10.92
C ALA A 148 -13.35 -1.66 -10.53
N GLN A 149 -12.34 -1.35 -9.71
CA GLN A 149 -11.41 -2.37 -9.19
C GLN A 149 -12.14 -3.38 -8.30
N LEU A 150 -13.05 -2.91 -7.41
CA LEU A 150 -13.87 -3.82 -6.59
C LEU A 150 -14.75 -4.72 -7.46
N ALA A 151 -15.35 -4.20 -8.52
CA ALA A 151 -16.16 -4.98 -9.46
C ALA A 151 -15.33 -6.05 -10.19
N ALA A 152 -14.13 -5.70 -10.67
CA ALA A 152 -13.21 -6.65 -11.32
C ALA A 152 -12.80 -7.77 -10.36
N LEU A 153 -12.42 -7.43 -9.12
CA LEU A 153 -12.06 -8.42 -8.10
C LEU A 153 -13.22 -9.33 -7.75
N ARG A 154 -14.44 -8.80 -7.71
CA ARG A 154 -15.64 -9.61 -7.48
C ARG A 154 -15.92 -10.56 -8.63
N ARG A 155 -15.76 -10.10 -9.89
CA ARG A 155 -15.88 -10.98 -11.07
C ARG A 155 -14.93 -12.16 -10.99
N LEU A 156 -13.66 -11.93 -10.63
CA LEU A 156 -12.65 -12.98 -10.60
C LEU A 156 -12.79 -13.92 -9.38
N PHE A 157 -12.91 -13.35 -8.17
CA PHE A 157 -12.77 -14.11 -6.92
C PHE A 157 -14.08 -14.41 -6.19
N ASP A 158 -15.14 -13.63 -6.43
CA ASP A 158 -16.43 -13.70 -5.74
C ASP A 158 -16.32 -13.87 -4.21
N CYS A 159 -15.53 -13.02 -3.56
CA CYS A 159 -15.31 -13.06 -2.12
C CYS A 159 -15.25 -11.66 -1.49
N PRO A 160 -15.30 -11.54 -0.15
CA PRO A 160 -15.12 -10.27 0.55
C PRO A 160 -13.75 -9.64 0.29
N VAL A 161 -13.71 -8.30 0.24
CA VAL A 161 -12.49 -7.52 0.11
C VAL A 161 -12.26 -6.73 1.40
N SER A 162 -11.13 -6.97 2.06
CA SER A 162 -10.64 -6.18 3.19
C SER A 162 -9.70 -5.09 2.69
N LEU A 163 -9.92 -3.87 3.13
CA LEU A 163 -9.10 -2.70 2.83
C LEU A 163 -8.46 -2.19 4.12
N ASN A 164 -7.28 -1.60 4.01
CA ASN A 164 -6.70 -0.86 5.13
C ASN A 164 -6.19 0.52 4.72
N TYR A 165 -6.42 1.50 5.58
CA TYR A 165 -5.68 2.75 5.61
C TYR A 165 -4.63 2.66 6.71
N GLY A 166 -3.37 2.88 6.36
CA GLY A 166 -2.26 2.79 7.29
C GLY A 166 -1.08 3.63 6.81
N LEU A 167 -0.29 4.10 7.76
CA LEU A 167 0.82 5.03 7.50
C LEU A 167 2.13 4.39 7.91
N SER A 168 3.20 4.72 7.19
CA SER A 168 4.55 4.34 7.61
C SER A 168 4.90 4.92 8.99
N GLU A 169 4.32 6.06 9.33
CA GLU A 169 4.44 6.75 10.60
C GLU A 169 3.73 6.04 11.77
N ARG A 170 2.88 5.05 11.47
CA ARG A 170 2.14 4.23 12.46
C ARG A 170 1.32 5.04 13.47
N THR A 171 0.76 6.15 13.01
CA THR A 171 -0.05 7.06 13.83
C THR A 171 -1.54 6.74 13.74
N ASN A 172 -1.99 6.18 12.61
CA ASN A 172 -3.36 5.75 12.37
C ASN A 172 -3.38 4.41 11.65
N LEU A 173 -4.41 3.62 11.94
CA LEU A 173 -4.75 2.40 11.22
C LEU A 173 -6.28 2.32 11.17
N ALA A 174 -6.82 2.05 10.00
CA ALA A 174 -8.25 1.83 9.81
C ALA A 174 -8.47 0.69 8.84
N PHE A 175 -9.59 0.00 9.00
CA PHE A 175 -9.98 -1.11 8.13
C PHE A 175 -11.40 -0.91 7.60
N ALA A 176 -11.63 -1.38 6.39
CA ALA A 176 -12.97 -1.51 5.82
C ALA A 176 -13.14 -2.92 5.25
N THR A 177 -14.37 -3.41 5.21
CA THR A 177 -14.72 -4.65 4.52
C THR A 177 -15.81 -4.36 3.51
N CYS A 178 -15.54 -4.69 2.25
CA CYS A 178 -16.48 -4.59 1.14
C CYS A 178 -17.01 -5.98 0.81
N THR A 179 -18.31 -6.18 0.91
CA THR A 179 -19.01 -7.38 0.41
C THR A 179 -19.73 -7.12 -0.92
N GLY A 180 -19.66 -5.90 -1.44
CA GLY A 180 -20.26 -5.46 -2.71
C GLY A 180 -19.44 -4.32 -3.33
N THR A 181 -20.08 -3.49 -4.14
CA THR A 181 -19.46 -2.32 -4.82
C THR A 181 -19.65 -1.01 -4.06
N GLU A 182 -20.15 -1.07 -2.83
CA GLU A 182 -20.39 0.10 -1.98
C GLU A 182 -19.09 0.77 -1.55
N SER A 183 -19.17 2.09 -1.32
CA SER A 183 -18.04 2.85 -0.80
C SER A 183 -17.60 2.31 0.56
N PRO A 184 -16.30 2.07 0.76
CA PRO A 184 -15.81 1.52 2.01
C PRO A 184 -15.92 2.53 3.16
N ALA A 185 -16.62 2.13 4.24
CA ALA A 185 -16.56 2.85 5.51
C ALA A 185 -15.39 2.34 6.35
N TYR A 186 -14.34 3.16 6.47
CA TYR A 186 -13.15 2.82 7.25
C TYR A 186 -13.41 3.00 8.74
N ARG A 187 -13.15 1.97 9.54
CA ARG A 187 -13.17 2.03 10.99
C ARG A 187 -11.76 2.20 11.53
N PHE A 188 -11.48 3.37 12.10
CA PHE A 188 -10.22 3.66 12.79
C PHE A 188 -10.08 2.80 14.04
N GLN A 189 -8.85 2.37 14.31
CA GLN A 189 -8.52 1.45 15.39
C GLN A 189 -8.09 2.25 16.64
N PRO A 190 -8.99 2.46 17.63
CA PRO A 190 -8.70 3.33 18.78
C PRO A 190 -7.59 2.78 19.68
N LEU A 191 -7.35 1.46 19.62
CA LEU A 191 -6.23 0.83 20.34
C LEU A 191 -4.90 0.94 19.59
N TYR A 192 -4.88 1.38 18.33
CA TYR A 192 -3.65 1.56 17.55
C TYR A 192 -3.08 2.98 17.74
N GLY A 193 -3.95 3.98 17.67
CA GLY A 193 -3.60 5.39 17.73
C GLY A 193 -4.79 6.25 18.11
N TRP A 194 -4.51 7.40 18.72
CA TRP A 194 -5.51 8.45 18.92
C TRP A 194 -5.65 9.26 17.63
N SER A 195 -6.85 9.25 17.03
CA SER A 195 -7.16 9.89 15.76
C SER A 195 -7.99 11.16 16.00
N GLU A 196 -7.66 12.25 15.30
CA GLU A 196 -8.31 13.56 15.44
C GLU A 196 -8.68 14.14 14.07
N ASN A 197 -9.81 14.85 14.01
CA ASN A 197 -10.16 15.70 12.88
C ASN A 197 -9.61 17.11 13.10
N ARG A 198 -8.58 17.50 12.36
CA ARG A 198 -8.10 18.88 12.33
C ARG A 198 -8.76 19.62 11.16
N TRP A 199 -9.73 20.46 11.45
CA TRP A 199 -10.41 21.27 10.44
C TRP A 199 -9.51 22.37 9.86
N ASP A 200 -9.46 22.44 8.54
CA ASP A 200 -8.81 23.49 7.74
C ASP A 200 -9.83 24.00 6.70
N GLY A 201 -10.60 25.01 7.10
CA GLY A 201 -11.78 25.45 6.37
C GLY A 201 -12.85 24.35 6.32
N THR A 202 -13.21 23.91 5.12
CA THR A 202 -14.25 22.87 4.89
C THR A 202 -13.72 21.45 4.90
N ARG A 203 -12.40 21.25 4.99
CA ARG A 203 -11.76 19.92 4.96
C ARG A 203 -11.25 19.55 6.34
N ALA A 204 -11.38 18.29 6.71
CA ALA A 204 -10.80 17.74 7.93
C ALA A 204 -9.54 16.94 7.59
N GLU A 205 -8.39 17.41 8.05
CA GLU A 205 -7.14 16.65 8.00
C GLU A 205 -7.14 15.60 9.12
N ILE A 206 -6.80 14.37 8.78
CA ILE A 206 -6.62 13.29 9.75
C ILE A 206 -5.29 13.53 10.47
N VAL A 207 -5.36 13.63 11.79
CA VAL A 207 -4.19 13.80 12.66
C VAL A 207 -4.11 12.61 13.61
N GLY A 208 -2.92 12.05 13.79
CA GLY A 208 -2.75 10.83 14.60
C GLY A 208 -1.66 10.94 15.66
N THR A 209 -1.89 10.29 16.79
CA THR A 209 -0.87 10.02 17.82
C THR A 209 -0.77 8.52 18.03
N SER A 210 0.41 7.93 17.79
CA SER A 210 0.62 6.50 18.00
C SER A 210 0.58 6.15 19.50
N LEU A 211 -0.12 5.07 19.87
CA LEU A 211 -0.11 4.58 21.26
C LEU A 211 1.07 3.66 21.55
N TRP A 212 1.76 3.17 20.52
CA TRP A 212 2.74 2.09 20.64
C TRP A 212 4.16 2.50 20.30
N ASN A 213 4.33 3.50 19.43
CA ASN A 213 5.63 3.94 18.92
C ASN A 213 6.45 4.70 19.98
N ASP A 214 7.10 3.92 20.85
CA ASP A 214 8.08 4.37 21.83
C ASP A 214 9.47 4.58 21.23
N VAL A 215 9.68 4.22 19.96
CA VAL A 215 10.98 4.38 19.28
C VAL A 215 11.16 5.82 18.80
N MET A 216 10.16 6.33 18.10
CA MET A 216 10.12 7.69 17.58
C MET A 216 8.70 8.24 17.75
N PRO A 217 8.33 8.71 18.96
CA PRO A 217 6.96 9.09 19.28
C PRO A 217 6.53 10.29 18.43
N LEU A 218 5.46 10.08 17.66
CA LEU A 218 4.82 11.13 16.87
C LEU A 218 3.48 11.49 17.54
N ILE A 219 3.41 12.72 18.05
CA ILE A 219 2.26 13.26 18.77
C ILE A 219 1.60 14.32 17.90
N ARG A 220 0.28 14.19 17.69
CA ARG A 220 -0.53 15.03 16.80
C ARG A 220 0.10 15.17 15.40
N TYR A 221 0.53 14.05 14.84
CA TYR A 221 1.14 14.01 13.51
C TYR A 221 0.11 14.31 12.44
N ARG A 222 0.41 15.35 11.65
CA ARG A 222 -0.35 15.77 10.48
C ARG A 222 -0.05 14.83 9.31
N THR A 223 -1.01 14.00 8.91
CA THR A 223 -0.78 12.97 7.90
C THR A 223 -0.78 13.54 6.48
N GLY A 224 -1.41 14.70 6.30
CA GLY A 224 -1.70 15.27 4.99
C GLY A 224 -2.83 14.57 4.25
N ASP A 225 -3.49 13.59 4.87
CA ASP A 225 -4.65 12.88 4.35
C ASP A 225 -5.93 13.48 4.92
N TYR A 226 -6.98 13.52 4.11
CA TYR A 226 -8.24 14.18 4.47
C TYR A 226 -9.39 13.18 4.54
N GLY A 227 -10.29 13.43 5.50
CA GLY A 227 -11.46 12.61 5.78
C GLY A 227 -12.07 13.00 7.12
N VAL A 228 -13.37 12.74 7.30
CA VAL A 228 -14.06 13.03 8.56
C VAL A 228 -14.26 11.74 9.34
N ILE A 229 -13.65 11.66 10.53
CA ILE A 229 -13.88 10.57 11.48
C ILE A 229 -15.07 10.93 12.36
N ASP A 230 -16.15 10.15 12.31
CA ASP A 230 -17.33 10.38 13.14
C ASP A 230 -17.11 9.97 14.61
N ALA A 231 -18.12 10.21 15.45
CA ALA A 231 -18.07 9.86 16.87
C ALA A 231 -17.94 8.33 17.12
N GLY A 232 -18.31 7.50 16.14
CA GLY A 232 -18.13 6.05 16.19
C GLY A 232 -16.76 5.57 15.69
N GLY A 233 -15.88 6.48 15.26
CA GLY A 233 -14.58 6.15 14.69
C GLY A 233 -14.65 5.70 13.23
N HIS A 234 -15.75 5.97 12.51
CA HIS A 234 -15.90 5.65 11.09
C HIS A 234 -15.56 6.85 10.21
N CYS A 235 -15.00 6.57 9.05
CA CYS A 235 -14.70 7.54 8.02
C CYS A 235 -15.22 7.01 6.68
N ALA A 236 -16.20 7.71 6.11
CA ALA A 236 -16.90 7.25 4.90
C ALA A 236 -16.00 7.28 3.65
N ALA A 237 -15.02 8.17 3.62
CA ALA A 237 -14.05 8.29 2.54
C ALA A 237 -12.77 8.92 3.08
N ILE A 238 -11.64 8.43 2.58
CA ILE A 238 -10.33 9.04 2.79
C ILE A 238 -9.91 9.61 1.44
N ASP A 239 -9.95 10.93 1.32
CA ASP A 239 -9.74 11.67 0.06
C ASP A 239 -8.26 11.68 -0.39
N GLY A 240 -7.40 10.98 0.34
CA GLY A 240 -5.96 10.93 0.11
C GLY A 240 -5.27 12.27 0.39
N ARG A 241 -4.07 12.42 -0.15
CA ARG A 241 -3.29 13.65 0.02
C ARG A 241 -3.76 14.73 -0.94
N ALA A 242 -3.90 15.96 -0.44
CA ALA A 242 -4.43 17.11 -1.18
C ALA A 242 -3.72 17.47 -2.51
N GLN A 243 -2.62 16.80 -2.88
CA GLN A 243 -1.78 17.13 -4.04
C GLN A 243 -1.40 15.91 -4.93
N GLU A 244 -2.06 14.75 -4.82
CA GLU A 244 -1.70 13.55 -5.60
C GLU A 244 -2.72 13.22 -6.71
N PHE A 245 -2.94 14.16 -7.63
CA PHE A 245 -3.58 13.83 -8.92
C PHE A 245 -2.82 14.43 -10.09
N LEU A 246 -2.74 13.67 -11.19
CA LEU A 246 -2.42 14.21 -12.50
C LEU A 246 -3.72 14.56 -13.23
N ILE A 247 -3.61 15.32 -14.31
CA ILE A 247 -4.68 15.62 -15.25
C ILE A 247 -4.29 14.97 -16.58
N ASP A 248 -5.16 14.12 -17.12
CA ASP A 248 -4.93 13.49 -18.42
C ASP A 248 -5.14 14.49 -19.58
N ARG A 249 -4.92 14.06 -20.83
CA ARG A 249 -5.11 14.94 -22.00
C ARG A 249 -6.58 15.38 -22.18
N ALA A 250 -7.54 14.65 -21.60
CA ALA A 250 -8.97 14.93 -21.66
C ALA A 250 -9.47 15.80 -20.48
N GLY A 251 -8.59 16.18 -19.55
CA GLY A 251 -8.94 17.01 -18.39
C GLY A 251 -9.39 16.22 -17.16
N ASN A 252 -9.39 14.88 -17.20
CA ASN A 252 -9.79 14.06 -16.07
C ASN A 252 -8.68 14.02 -15.02
N ARG A 253 -9.07 14.00 -13.74
CA ARG A 253 -8.12 13.77 -12.65
C ARG A 253 -7.77 12.29 -12.57
N ILE A 254 -6.48 11.98 -12.63
CA ILE A 254 -5.90 10.67 -12.34
C ILE A 254 -5.40 10.70 -10.88
N PRO A 255 -6.18 10.23 -9.90
CA PRO A 255 -5.75 10.17 -8.50
C PRO A 255 -4.71 9.08 -8.27
N GLY A 256 -3.88 9.23 -7.24
CA GLY A 256 -3.09 8.12 -6.69
C GLY A 256 -1.91 7.69 -7.55
N LEU A 257 -1.34 8.59 -8.37
CA LEU A 257 -0.16 8.28 -9.16
C LEU A 257 1.08 8.15 -8.26
N SER A 258 1.36 6.93 -7.82
CA SER A 258 2.70 6.56 -7.34
C SER A 258 3.53 6.09 -8.54
N ILE A 259 4.32 6.98 -9.14
CA ILE A 259 5.49 6.49 -9.89
C ILE A 259 6.40 5.93 -8.82
N VAL A 260 6.35 4.62 -8.56
CA VAL A 260 7.22 4.01 -7.56
C VAL A 260 8.56 3.77 -8.24
N ILE A 261 9.54 4.62 -7.93
CA ILE A 261 10.94 4.32 -8.25
C ILE A 261 11.36 3.16 -7.35
N ASP A 262 11.50 2.00 -7.95
CA ASP A 262 11.90 0.79 -7.27
C ASP A 262 13.35 0.45 -7.56
N GLU A 263 14.00 -0.16 -6.57
CA GLU A 263 15.41 -0.55 -6.67
C GLU A 263 15.65 -1.71 -7.64
N ALA A 264 14.63 -2.40 -8.16
CA ALA A 264 14.85 -3.43 -9.15
C ALA A 264 15.05 -2.83 -10.55
N THR A 265 14.32 -1.77 -10.91
CA THR A 265 14.42 -1.18 -12.25
C THR A 265 15.08 0.21 -12.29
N TRP A 266 15.20 0.90 -11.15
CA TRP A 266 15.73 2.27 -11.05
C TRP A 266 16.77 2.40 -9.93
N ASP A 267 17.61 1.39 -9.72
CA ASP A 267 18.67 1.43 -8.68
C ASP A 267 19.62 2.64 -8.84
N PHE A 268 19.82 3.10 -10.08
CA PHE A 268 20.59 4.27 -10.46
C PHE A 268 19.93 5.60 -10.09
N VAL A 269 18.67 5.62 -9.65
CA VAL A 269 17.97 6.83 -9.21
C VAL A 269 17.99 6.99 -7.69
N ARG A 270 18.39 8.20 -7.26
CA ARG A 270 18.43 8.60 -5.84
C ARG A 270 17.15 9.29 -5.40
N LEU A 271 16.70 10.26 -6.19
CA LEU A 271 15.52 11.09 -5.94
C LEU A 271 14.85 11.36 -7.28
N TYR A 272 13.54 11.55 -7.23
CA TYR A 272 12.79 11.99 -8.37
C TYR A 272 11.67 12.93 -7.95
N GLN A 273 11.15 13.65 -8.92
CA GLN A 273 9.97 14.46 -8.77
C GLN A 273 9.14 14.36 -10.06
N VAL A 274 7.87 13.99 -9.91
CA VAL A 274 6.89 14.05 -10.99
C VAL A 274 6.35 15.48 -11.03
N ARG A 275 6.44 16.13 -12.18
CA ARG A 275 5.90 17.48 -12.39
C ARG A 275 4.93 17.46 -13.56
N GLN A 276 3.74 17.99 -13.36
CA GLN A 276 2.81 18.24 -14.45
C GLN A 276 2.58 19.74 -14.61
N ARG A 277 2.94 20.25 -15.80
CA ARG A 277 2.70 21.65 -16.19
C ARG A 277 1.50 21.80 -17.13
N ARG A 278 1.14 20.73 -17.86
CA ARG A 278 0.06 20.69 -18.84
C ARG A 278 -0.71 19.36 -18.73
N PRO A 279 -2.03 19.35 -18.95
CA PRO A 279 -2.80 18.11 -19.01
C PRO A 279 -2.22 17.10 -20.02
N GLY A 280 -2.09 15.84 -19.61
CA GLY A 280 -1.57 14.75 -20.45
C GLY A 280 -0.04 14.68 -20.58
N GLU A 281 0.71 15.59 -19.96
CA GLU A 281 2.18 15.61 -20.00
C GLU A 281 2.77 15.60 -18.59
N ILE A 282 3.80 14.77 -18.38
CA ILE A 282 4.59 14.79 -17.15
C ILE A 282 6.07 14.95 -17.46
N VAL A 283 6.76 15.65 -16.58
CA VAL A 283 8.22 15.73 -16.54
C VAL A 283 8.67 14.99 -15.29
N LEU A 284 9.50 13.97 -15.50
CA LEU A 284 10.21 13.30 -14.41
C LEU A 284 11.55 14.00 -14.23
N ALA A 285 11.71 14.75 -13.14
CA ALA A 285 13.01 15.29 -12.76
C ALA A 285 13.71 14.26 -11.88
N VAL A 286 14.93 13.86 -12.24
CA VAL A 286 15.63 12.73 -11.62
C VAL A 286 17.01 13.16 -11.13
N VAL A 287 17.42 12.66 -9.97
CA VAL A 287 18.78 12.80 -9.42
C VAL A 287 19.40 11.41 -9.41
N GLY A 288 20.52 11.23 -10.13
CA GLY A 288 21.24 9.97 -10.15
C GLY A 288 21.89 9.66 -8.80
N ARG A 289 21.91 8.37 -8.46
CA ARG A 289 22.53 7.81 -7.24
C ARG A 289 24.04 7.81 -7.31
N HIS A 290 24.58 7.65 -8.51
CA HIS A 290 26.02 7.49 -8.75
C HIS A 290 26.64 8.66 -9.53
N GLY A 291 25.90 9.76 -9.72
CA GLY A 291 26.34 10.92 -10.49
C GLY A 291 25.26 11.43 -11.45
N PRO A 292 25.62 12.27 -12.43
CA PRO A 292 24.75 12.61 -13.56
C PRO A 292 24.33 11.36 -14.32
N LEU A 293 23.07 11.32 -14.77
CA LEU A 293 22.56 10.23 -15.61
C LEU A 293 22.99 10.45 -17.07
N ASP A 294 23.30 9.36 -17.77
CA ASP A 294 23.53 9.37 -19.22
C ASP A 294 22.27 9.00 -20.02
N ALA A 295 22.38 8.91 -21.34
CA ALA A 295 21.23 8.61 -22.21
C ALA A 295 20.78 7.14 -22.18
N ALA A 296 21.59 6.24 -21.62
CA ALA A 296 21.25 4.82 -21.46
C ALA A 296 20.54 4.53 -20.12
N GLN A 297 20.58 5.48 -19.18
CA GLN A 297 19.89 5.47 -17.89
C GLN A 297 18.58 6.28 -17.93
#